data_AF-A0A2V6NIP7-F1
#
_entry.id   AF-A0A2V6NIP7-F1
#
_cell.length_a   1.000
_cell.length_b   1.000
_cell.length_c   1.000
_cell.angle_alpha   90.00
_cell.angle_beta   90.00
_cell.angle_gamma   90.00
#
_symmetry.space_group_name_H-M   'P 1'
#
loop_
_entity.id
_entity.type
_entity.pdbx_description
1 polymer ?
#
loop_
_entity_poly.entity_id
_entity_poly.type
_entity_poly.pdbx_seq_one_letter_code
_entity_poly.pdbx_strand_id
1 'polypeptide(L)'
;EENPEHEIRLARLASKWNLPSQAEQLWLRVAHNPLSRREALDALFEIYRASNDLPNLCLTAMRLHETSPEEPLIAAEYARLSIILDRNQSEGQRVAKEAFDQAPTEPPCVVAQALSLNSQGRTPEGIVILQKLPPEKLHDARVALYLAVLLVNDGKADAAHEFIDAANSGFAFPEEKKLLQEALQKQSSSMSATPAPSPTISASPPNPSPH
;
A
#
# COMPACT_ATOMS: atom_id res chain seq x y z
N GLU A 1 -17.18 8.13 -38.49
CA GLU A 1 -17.26 7.08 -37.44
C GLU A 1 -15.86 6.54 -37.20
N GLU A 2 -15.35 6.65 -35.98
CA GLU A 2 -14.12 5.95 -35.57
C GLU A 2 -14.42 4.45 -35.53
N ASN A 3 -13.68 3.66 -36.30
CA ASN A 3 -13.82 2.20 -36.29
C ASN A 3 -13.11 1.66 -35.02
N PRO A 4 -13.84 1.12 -34.03
CA PRO A 4 -13.27 0.70 -32.76
C PRO A 4 -12.17 -0.37 -32.92
N GLU A 5 -12.27 -1.23 -33.94
CA GLU A 5 -11.23 -2.23 -34.20
C GLU A 5 -9.93 -1.61 -34.71
N HIS A 6 -10.03 -0.50 -35.46
CA HIS A 6 -8.85 0.21 -35.94
C HIS A 6 -8.09 0.84 -34.78
N GLU A 7 -8.80 1.46 -33.84
CA GLU A 7 -8.18 2.05 -32.65
C GLU A 7 -7.48 1.00 -31.78
N ILE A 8 -8.11 -0.16 -31.54
CA ILE A 8 -7.49 -1.25 -30.78
C ILE A 8 -6.20 -1.73 -31.47
N ARG A 9 -6.22 -1.91 -32.79
CA ARG A 9 -5.02 -2.32 -33.55
C ARG A 9 -3.89 -1.30 -33.43
N LEU A 10 -4.20 -0.01 -33.53
CA LEU A 10 -3.23 1.06 -33.36
C LEU A 10 -2.70 1.10 -31.92
N ALA A 11 -3.57 0.93 -30.91
CA ALA A 11 -3.18 0.94 -29.50
C ALA A 11 -2.17 -0.18 -29.20
N ARG A 12 -2.48 -1.41 -29.63
CA ARG A 12 -1.58 -2.56 -29.52
C ARG A 12 -0.25 -2.33 -30.23
N LEU A 13 -0.26 -1.72 -31.43
CA LEU A 13 0.96 -1.43 -32.18
C LEU A 13 1.82 -0.38 -31.46
N ALA A 14 1.21 0.68 -30.94
CA ALA A 14 1.90 1.70 -30.16
C ALA A 14 2.53 1.11 -28.89
N SER A 15 1.80 0.25 -28.16
CA SER A 15 2.35 -0.49 -27.01
C SER A 15 3.53 -1.38 -27.42
N LYS A 16 3.41 -2.13 -28.52
CA LYS A 16 4.48 -3.02 -29.02
C LYS A 16 5.73 -2.26 -29.45
N TRP A 17 5.58 -1.03 -29.95
CA TRP A 17 6.69 -0.16 -30.35
C TRP A 17 7.23 0.71 -29.22
N ASN A 18 6.78 0.47 -27.98
CA ASN A 18 7.21 1.21 -26.80
C ASN A 18 6.99 2.73 -26.93
N LEU A 19 5.81 3.10 -27.43
CA LEU A 19 5.34 4.48 -27.58
C LEU A 19 4.27 4.77 -26.51
N PRO A 20 4.65 4.94 -25.23
CA PRO A 20 3.72 4.93 -24.10
C PRO A 20 2.66 6.04 -24.18
N SER A 21 3.04 7.26 -24.55
CA SER A 21 2.10 8.39 -24.65
C SER A 21 1.06 8.19 -25.76
N GLN A 22 1.46 7.64 -26.90
CA GLN A 22 0.54 7.34 -28.01
C GLN A 22 -0.36 6.17 -27.65
N ALA A 23 0.21 5.12 -27.05
CA ALA A 23 -0.54 3.97 -26.59
C ALA A 23 -1.60 4.38 -25.56
N GLU A 24 -1.22 5.20 -24.56
CA GLU A 24 -2.13 5.71 -23.55
C GLU A 24 -3.32 6.45 -24.17
N GLN A 25 -3.08 7.41 -25.07
CA GLN A 25 -4.16 8.16 -25.73
C GLN A 25 -5.11 7.25 -26.50
N LEU A 26 -4.58 6.23 -27.19
CA LEU A 26 -5.38 5.26 -27.92
C LEU A 26 -6.18 4.36 -26.97
N TRP A 27 -5.56 3.84 -25.91
CA TRP A 27 -6.24 3.01 -24.92
C TRP A 27 -7.32 3.78 -24.15
N LEU A 28 -7.11 5.06 -23.86
CA LEU A 28 -8.15 5.93 -23.27
C LEU A 28 -9.38 6.02 -24.19
N ARG A 29 -9.21 6.12 -25.51
CA ARG A 29 -10.34 6.09 -26.46
C ARG A 29 -11.01 4.73 -26.48
N VAL A 30 -10.24 3.66 -26.62
CA VAL A 30 -10.73 2.26 -26.64
C VAL A 30 -11.52 1.90 -25.37
N ALA A 31 -11.14 2.44 -24.20
CA ALA A 31 -11.81 2.19 -22.93
C ALA A 31 -13.29 2.66 -22.89
N HIS A 32 -13.69 3.58 -23.77
CA HIS A 32 -15.08 4.03 -23.86
C HIS A 32 -16.01 2.94 -24.41
N ASN A 33 -15.50 2.02 -25.24
CA ASN A 33 -16.29 0.92 -25.77
C ASN A 33 -16.36 -0.23 -24.76
N PRO A 34 -17.56 -0.63 -24.27
CA PRO A 34 -17.71 -1.71 -23.29
C PRO A 34 -17.07 -3.03 -23.68
N LEU A 35 -17.06 -3.38 -24.98
CA LEU A 35 -16.54 -4.67 -25.46
C LEU A 35 -15.01 -4.77 -25.39
N SER A 36 -14.31 -3.63 -25.48
CA SER A 36 -12.84 -3.55 -25.43
C SER A 36 -12.33 -2.88 -24.17
N ARG A 37 -13.23 -2.47 -23.26
CA ARG A 37 -12.89 -1.72 -22.06
C ARG A 37 -11.89 -2.45 -21.18
N ARG A 38 -12.10 -3.75 -20.95
CA ARG A 38 -11.23 -4.53 -20.06
C ARG A 38 -9.79 -4.52 -20.53
N GLU A 39 -9.55 -4.89 -21.79
CA GLU A 39 -8.22 -4.88 -22.38
C GLU A 39 -7.57 -3.50 -22.31
N ALA A 40 -8.33 -2.44 -22.60
CA ALA A 40 -7.82 -1.08 -22.54
C ALA A 40 -7.41 -0.67 -21.13
N LEU A 41 -8.21 -1.03 -20.12
CA LEU A 41 -7.90 -0.74 -18.73
C LEU A 41 -6.69 -1.55 -18.24
N ASP A 42 -6.55 -2.83 -18.63
CA ASP A 42 -5.36 -3.63 -18.33
C ASP A 42 -4.10 -3.01 -18.94
N ALA A 43 -4.17 -2.54 -20.19
CA ALA A 43 -3.05 -1.86 -20.85
C ALA A 43 -2.70 -0.52 -20.17
N LEU A 44 -3.71 0.28 -19.80
CA LEU A 44 -3.51 1.52 -19.05
C LEU A 44 -2.90 1.27 -17.68
N PHE A 45 -3.31 0.20 -17.00
CA PHE A 45 -2.77 -0.19 -15.71
C PHE A 45 -1.26 -0.43 -15.81
N GLU A 46 -0.81 -1.18 -16.81
CA GLU A 46 0.63 -1.41 -17.04
C GLU A 46 1.39 -0.13 -17.41
N ILE A 47 0.80 0.74 -18.23
CA ILE A 47 1.41 2.04 -18.58
C ILE A 47 1.63 2.88 -17.31
N TYR A 48 0.59 3.06 -16.48
CA TYR A 48 0.66 3.88 -15.28
C TYR A 48 1.54 3.26 -14.19
N ARG A 49 1.57 1.93 -14.11
CA ARG A 49 2.51 1.21 -13.25
C ARG A 49 3.95 1.47 -13.65
N ALA A 50 4.27 1.38 -14.94
CA ALA A 50 5.62 1.60 -15.46
C ALA A 50 6.09 3.05 -15.34
N SER A 51 5.17 4.02 -15.48
CA SER A 51 5.49 5.45 -15.35
C SER A 51 5.49 5.96 -13.91
N ASN A 52 5.15 5.13 -12.92
CA ASN A 52 4.90 5.51 -11.52
C ASN A 52 3.81 6.58 -11.37
N ASP A 53 2.80 6.58 -12.23
CA ASP A 53 1.65 7.46 -12.13
C ASP A 53 0.57 6.83 -11.25
N LEU A 54 0.80 6.84 -9.92
CA LEU A 54 -0.13 6.25 -8.96
C LEU A 54 -1.54 6.85 -9.00
N PRO A 55 -1.73 8.18 -9.18
CA PRO A 55 -3.06 8.75 -9.32
C PRO A 55 -3.87 8.13 -10.46
N ASN A 56 -3.29 8.01 -11.67
CA ASN A 56 -3.98 7.39 -12.80
C ASN A 56 -4.06 5.86 -12.68
N LEU A 57 -3.07 5.22 -12.05
CA LEU A 57 -3.11 3.81 -11.71
C LEU A 57 -4.28 3.49 -10.77
N CYS A 58 -4.49 4.31 -9.74
CA CYS A 58 -5.59 4.18 -8.78
C CYS A 58 -6.96 4.33 -9.47
N LEU A 59 -7.11 5.33 -10.35
CA LEU A 59 -8.34 5.51 -11.13
C LEU A 59 -8.59 4.33 -12.08
N THR A 60 -7.55 3.79 -12.69
CA THR A 60 -7.65 2.61 -13.57
C THR A 60 -8.03 1.36 -12.78
N ALA A 61 -7.41 1.13 -11.62
CA ALA A 61 -7.75 0.03 -10.73
C ALA A 61 -9.20 0.11 -10.21
N MET A 62 -9.67 1.32 -9.88
CA MET A 62 -11.07 1.56 -9.51
C MET A 62 -12.02 1.14 -10.64
N ARG A 63 -11.77 1.59 -11.87
CA ARG A 63 -12.60 1.23 -13.03
C ARG A 63 -12.57 -0.26 -13.33
N LEU A 64 -11.41 -0.91 -13.19
CA LEU A 64 -11.29 -2.37 -13.32
C LEU A 64 -12.13 -3.10 -12.28
N HIS A 65 -12.11 -2.63 -11.03
CA HIS A 65 -12.91 -3.21 -9.94
C HIS A 65 -14.41 -3.01 -10.18
N GLU A 66 -14.84 -1.82 -10.64
CA GLU A 66 -16.24 -1.54 -10.99
C GLU A 66 -16.78 -2.47 -12.07
N THR A 67 -15.95 -2.89 -13.03
CA THR A 67 -16.37 -3.80 -14.11
C THR A 67 -16.16 -5.28 -13.80
N SER A 68 -15.43 -5.60 -12.73
CA SER A 68 -15.03 -6.97 -12.39
C SER A 68 -14.95 -7.11 -10.85
N PRO A 69 -16.07 -6.90 -10.13
CA PRO A 69 -16.10 -6.90 -8.66
C PRO A 69 -15.76 -8.26 -8.04
N GLU A 70 -15.86 -9.34 -8.81
CA GLU A 70 -15.54 -10.71 -8.43
C GLU A 70 -14.04 -11.05 -8.46
N GLU A 71 -13.18 -10.12 -8.92
CA GLU A 71 -11.73 -10.31 -8.97
C GLU A 71 -11.05 -9.71 -7.72
N PRO A 72 -10.77 -10.51 -6.68
CA PRO A 72 -10.27 -10.00 -5.40
C PRO A 72 -8.90 -9.35 -5.51
N LEU A 73 -8.05 -9.74 -6.47
CA LEU A 73 -6.74 -9.14 -6.67
C LEU A 73 -6.84 -7.70 -7.20
N ILE A 74 -7.83 -7.41 -8.05
CA ILE A 74 -8.08 -6.06 -8.55
C ILE A 74 -8.66 -5.19 -7.44
N ALA A 75 -9.62 -5.74 -6.68
CA ALA A 75 -10.19 -5.08 -5.51
C ALA A 75 -9.10 -4.72 -4.49
N ALA A 76 -8.19 -5.65 -4.20
CA ALA A 76 -7.07 -5.42 -3.28
C ALA A 76 -6.11 -4.32 -3.78
N GLU A 77 -5.80 -4.30 -5.07
CA GLU A 77 -4.92 -3.27 -5.64
C GLU A 77 -5.57 -1.88 -5.62
N TYR A 78 -6.87 -1.77 -5.96
CA TYR A 78 -7.62 -0.53 -5.83
C TYR A 78 -7.62 -0.05 -4.37
N ALA A 79 -7.99 -0.93 -3.43
CA ALA A 79 -8.02 -0.61 -2.01
C ALA A 79 -6.67 -0.11 -1.48
N ARG A 80 -5.59 -0.81 -1.84
CA ARG A 80 -4.23 -0.45 -1.47
C ARG A 80 -3.87 0.95 -1.97
N LEU A 81 -4.08 1.23 -3.26
CA LEU A 81 -3.77 2.53 -3.85
C LEU A 81 -4.63 3.65 -3.26
N SER A 82 -5.92 3.41 -3.04
CA SER A 82 -6.83 4.34 -2.36
C SER A 82 -6.34 4.75 -0.98
N ILE A 83 -5.89 3.79 -0.17
CA ILE A 83 -5.42 4.06 1.20
C ILE A 83 -4.08 4.82 1.18
N ILE A 84 -3.13 4.45 0.31
CA ILE A 84 -1.81 5.08 0.23
C ILE A 84 -1.89 6.52 -0.26
N LEU A 85 -2.76 6.78 -1.23
CA LEU A 85 -2.96 8.11 -1.79
C LEU A 85 -3.91 8.98 -0.97
N ASP A 86 -4.47 8.44 0.13
CA ASP A 86 -5.51 9.09 0.93
C ASP A 86 -6.71 9.55 0.06
N ARG A 87 -7.08 8.72 -0.93
CA ARG A 87 -8.18 8.96 -1.88
C ARG A 87 -9.28 7.94 -1.67
N ASN A 88 -10.46 8.41 -1.26
CA ASN A 88 -11.60 7.56 -0.94
C ASN A 88 -11.23 6.48 0.11
N GLN A 89 -10.50 6.89 1.16
CA GLN A 89 -9.96 5.98 2.16
C GLN A 89 -11.02 5.05 2.76
N SER A 90 -12.24 5.55 3.01
CA SER A 90 -13.36 4.73 3.53
C SER A 90 -13.78 3.62 2.57
N GLU A 91 -13.86 3.90 1.27
CA GLU A 91 -14.14 2.87 0.26
C GLU A 91 -12.95 1.92 0.11
N GLY A 92 -11.71 2.42 0.12
CA GLY A 92 -10.52 1.58 0.13
C GLY A 92 -10.52 0.59 1.31
N GLN A 93 -10.89 1.03 2.51
CA GLN A 93 -11.01 0.17 3.68
C GLN A 93 -12.11 -0.89 3.53
N ARG A 94 -13.27 -0.52 2.97
CA ARG A 94 -14.38 -1.44 2.70
C ARG A 94 -13.98 -2.51 1.68
N VAL A 95 -13.38 -2.08 0.57
CA VAL A 95 -12.95 -2.96 -0.53
C VAL A 95 -11.79 -3.86 -0.09
N ALA A 96 -10.85 -3.37 0.74
CA ALA A 96 -9.79 -4.19 1.31
C ALA A 96 -10.34 -5.39 2.08
N LYS A 97 -11.37 -5.15 2.90
CA LYS A 97 -12.03 -6.21 3.66
C LYS A 97 -12.72 -7.21 2.75
N GLU A 98 -13.47 -6.72 1.76
CA GLU A 98 -14.15 -7.56 0.77
C GLU A 98 -13.17 -8.47 0.02
N ALA A 99 -12.06 -7.90 -0.48
CA ALA A 99 -11.01 -8.66 -1.17
C ALA A 99 -10.39 -9.75 -0.28
N PHE A 100 -10.13 -9.42 1.00
CA PHE A 100 -9.60 -10.37 1.97
C PHE A 100 -10.61 -11.47 2.34
N ASP A 101 -11.89 -11.14 2.51
CA ASP A 101 -12.94 -12.11 2.80
C ASP A 101 -13.11 -13.11 1.63
N GLN A 102 -12.91 -12.66 0.38
CA GLN A 102 -12.93 -13.51 -0.81
C GLN A 102 -11.66 -14.36 -0.98
N ALA A 103 -10.48 -13.80 -0.67
CA ALA A 103 -9.19 -14.45 -0.90
C ALA A 103 -8.19 -14.22 0.25
N PRO A 104 -8.42 -14.81 1.44
CA PRO A 104 -7.67 -14.49 2.68
C PRO A 104 -6.22 -15.01 2.70
N THR A 105 -5.83 -15.81 1.71
CA THR A 105 -4.48 -16.36 1.55
C THR A 105 -3.68 -15.68 0.45
N GLU A 106 -4.31 -14.81 -0.36
CA GLU A 106 -3.66 -14.14 -1.47
C GLU A 106 -2.87 -12.91 -0.95
N PRO A 107 -1.54 -12.82 -1.17
CA PRO A 107 -0.74 -11.76 -0.59
C PRO A 107 -1.24 -10.32 -0.86
N PRO A 108 -1.70 -9.95 -2.07
CA PRO A 108 -2.26 -8.62 -2.31
C PRO A 108 -3.48 -8.30 -1.41
N CYS A 109 -4.37 -9.27 -1.21
CA CYS A 109 -5.55 -9.13 -0.38
C CYS A 109 -5.19 -8.99 1.10
N VAL A 110 -4.24 -9.81 1.58
CA VAL A 110 -3.72 -9.70 2.95
C VAL A 110 -3.06 -8.34 3.20
N VAL A 111 -2.24 -7.86 2.25
CA VAL A 111 -1.59 -6.55 2.32
C VAL A 111 -2.62 -5.42 2.37
N ALA A 112 -3.62 -5.43 1.49
CA ALA A 112 -4.65 -4.40 1.47
C ALA A 112 -5.42 -4.34 2.80
N GLN A 113 -5.78 -5.50 3.36
CA GLN A 113 -6.47 -5.56 4.64
C GLN A 113 -5.58 -5.14 5.81
N ALA A 114 -4.30 -5.49 5.81
CA ALA A 114 -3.36 -5.08 6.86
C ALA A 114 -3.13 -3.57 6.85
N LEU A 115 -2.99 -2.99 5.66
CA LEU A 115 -2.89 -1.56 5.48
C LEU A 115 -4.17 -0.84 5.94
N SER A 116 -5.35 -1.39 5.59
CA SER A 116 -6.65 -0.89 6.07
C SER A 116 -6.72 -0.88 7.60
N LEU A 117 -6.33 -1.97 8.27
CA LEU A 117 -6.29 -2.06 9.73
C LEU A 117 -5.31 -1.04 10.34
N ASN A 118 -4.11 -0.92 9.77
CA ASN A 118 -3.13 0.07 10.22
C ASN A 118 -3.65 1.51 10.09
N SER A 119 -4.34 1.83 8.99
CA SER A 119 -4.95 3.16 8.79
C SER A 119 -6.05 3.49 9.83
N GLN A 120 -6.64 2.46 10.44
CA GLN A 120 -7.65 2.58 11.51
C GLN A 120 -7.03 2.55 12.93
N GLY A 121 -5.69 2.55 13.05
CA GLY A 121 -5.00 2.41 14.35
C GLY A 121 -5.04 0.99 14.92
N ARG A 122 -5.50 0.00 14.16
CA ARG A 122 -5.56 -1.43 14.53
C ARG A 122 -4.31 -2.17 14.05
N THR A 123 -3.15 -1.52 14.17
CA THR A 123 -1.84 -2.01 13.69
C THR A 123 -1.49 -3.43 14.17
N PRO A 124 -1.69 -3.80 15.46
CA PRO A 124 -1.41 -5.17 15.92
C PRO A 124 -2.19 -6.24 15.14
N GLU A 125 -3.44 -5.98 14.79
CA GLU A 125 -4.28 -6.91 14.04
C GLU A 125 -3.78 -7.05 12.59
N GLY A 126 -3.32 -5.94 11.99
CA GLY A 126 -2.69 -5.93 10.66
C GLY A 126 -1.43 -6.79 10.61
N ILE A 127 -0.59 -6.72 11.66
CA ILE A 127 0.63 -7.55 11.77
C ILE A 127 0.25 -9.04 11.84
N VAL A 128 -0.73 -9.38 12.69
CA VAL A 128 -1.17 -10.77 12.87
C VAL A 128 -1.65 -11.38 11.55
N ILE A 129 -2.38 -10.64 10.72
CA ILE A 129 -2.83 -11.20 9.43
C ILE A 129 -1.70 -11.33 8.40
N LEU A 130 -0.75 -10.40 8.35
CA LEU A 130 0.42 -10.53 7.48
C LEU A 130 1.25 -11.75 7.86
N GLN A 131 1.51 -11.94 9.15
CA GLN A 131 2.33 -13.05 9.67
C GLN A 131 1.73 -14.45 9.45
N LYS A 132 0.47 -14.55 9.01
CA LYS A 132 -0.12 -15.82 8.58
C LYS A 132 0.33 -16.25 7.18
N LEU A 133 0.90 -15.35 6.38
CA LEU A 133 1.47 -15.69 5.10
C LEU A 133 2.70 -16.60 5.28
N PRO A 134 2.98 -17.50 4.32
CA PRO A 134 4.19 -18.31 4.35
C PRO A 134 5.47 -17.45 4.42
N PRO A 135 6.54 -17.92 5.07
CA PRO A 135 7.80 -17.16 5.20
C PRO A 135 8.35 -16.66 3.86
N GLU A 136 8.21 -17.43 2.79
CA GLU A 136 8.67 -17.07 1.45
C GLU A 136 7.90 -15.86 0.89
N LYS A 137 6.62 -15.73 1.25
CA LYS A 137 5.78 -14.59 0.86
C LYS A 137 6.01 -13.37 1.73
N LEU A 138 6.37 -13.55 3.00
CA LEU A 138 6.73 -12.45 3.89
C LEU A 138 7.98 -11.68 3.43
N HIS A 139 8.91 -12.39 2.77
CA HIS A 139 10.14 -11.82 2.22
C HIS A 139 10.00 -11.31 0.77
N ASP A 140 8.81 -11.43 0.15
CA ASP A 140 8.54 -10.72 -1.09
C ASP A 140 8.59 -9.21 -0.81
N ALA A 141 9.34 -8.46 -1.62
CA ALA A 141 9.65 -7.05 -1.35
C ALA A 141 8.40 -6.19 -1.07
N ARG A 142 7.27 -6.45 -1.75
CA ARG A 142 6.04 -5.69 -1.50
C ARG A 142 5.43 -6.06 -0.15
N VAL A 143 5.31 -7.33 0.17
CA VAL A 143 4.76 -7.76 1.47
C VAL A 143 5.65 -7.30 2.62
N ALA A 144 6.96 -7.45 2.47
CA ALA A 144 7.97 -7.01 3.42
C ALA A 144 7.88 -5.51 3.70
N LEU A 145 7.63 -4.68 2.68
CA LEU A 145 7.45 -3.24 2.85
C LEU A 145 6.31 -2.93 3.82
N TYR A 146 5.13 -3.52 3.62
CA TYR A 146 3.99 -3.24 4.49
C TYR A 146 4.17 -3.85 5.88
N LEU A 147 4.76 -5.05 5.99
CA LEU A 147 5.06 -5.63 7.29
C LEU A 147 6.06 -4.77 8.08
N ALA A 148 7.10 -4.25 7.43
CA ALA A 148 8.04 -3.32 8.03
C ALA A 148 7.36 -2.03 8.52
N VAL A 149 6.52 -1.40 7.68
CA VAL A 149 5.75 -0.21 8.06
C VAL A 149 4.91 -0.47 9.30
N LEU A 150 4.18 -1.60 9.34
CA LEU A 150 3.31 -1.95 10.46
C LEU A 150 4.11 -2.25 11.73
N LEU A 151 5.22 -2.99 11.64
CA LEU A 151 6.09 -3.28 12.78
C LEU A 151 6.70 -2.01 13.37
N VAL A 152 7.15 -1.08 12.53
CA VAL A 152 7.68 0.23 12.97
C VAL A 152 6.59 1.05 13.68
N ASN A 153 5.38 1.10 13.12
CA ASN A 153 4.24 1.80 13.73
C ASN A 153 3.82 1.18 15.08
N ASP A 154 4.01 -0.13 15.25
CA ASP A 154 3.75 -0.87 16.49
C ASP A 154 4.93 -0.78 17.50
N GLY A 155 5.97 0.01 17.19
CA GLY A 155 7.15 0.20 18.04
C GLY A 155 8.16 -0.95 18.00
N LYS A 156 7.99 -1.93 17.11
CA LYS A 156 8.82 -3.12 16.96
C LYS A 156 9.88 -2.95 15.86
N ALA A 157 10.64 -1.85 15.89
CA ALA A 157 11.67 -1.57 14.87
C ALA A 157 12.71 -2.68 14.73
N ASP A 158 13.15 -3.26 15.84
CA ASP A 158 14.15 -4.33 15.81
C ASP A 158 13.67 -5.53 14.99
N ALA A 159 12.39 -5.88 15.11
CA ALA A 159 11.77 -6.93 14.31
C ALA A 159 11.49 -6.51 12.86
N ALA A 160 11.47 -5.21 12.56
CA ALA A 160 11.24 -4.71 11.21
C ALA A 160 12.50 -4.78 10.32
N HIS A 161 13.70 -4.87 10.91
CA HIS A 161 14.97 -4.72 10.18
C HIS A 161 15.09 -5.67 8.98
N GLU A 162 14.81 -6.95 9.15
CA GLU A 162 14.90 -7.94 8.06
C GLU A 162 13.91 -7.64 6.92
N PHE A 163 12.72 -7.13 7.25
CA PHE A 163 11.70 -6.79 6.26
C PHE A 163 11.99 -5.46 5.57
N ILE A 164 12.67 -4.53 6.24
CA ILE A 164 13.19 -3.30 5.62
C ILE A 164 14.23 -3.67 4.56
N ASP A 165 15.14 -4.58 4.88
CA ASP A 165 16.16 -5.05 3.93
C ASP A 165 15.52 -5.75 2.72
N ALA A 166 14.57 -6.66 2.97
CA ALA A 166 13.80 -7.32 1.91
C ALA A 166 13.02 -6.33 1.05
N ALA A 167 12.37 -5.33 1.64
CA ALA A 167 11.65 -4.28 0.92
C ALA A 167 12.58 -3.44 0.03
N ASN A 168 13.77 -3.08 0.54
CA ASN A 168 14.77 -2.30 -0.19
C ASN A 168 15.40 -3.07 -1.36
N SER A 169 15.36 -4.41 -1.32
CA SER A 169 15.91 -5.26 -2.38
C SER A 169 15.02 -5.33 -3.64
N GLY A 170 13.76 -4.91 -3.56
CA GLY A 170 12.80 -4.99 -4.67
C GLY A 170 12.23 -3.65 -5.11
N PHE A 171 11.24 -3.72 -6.00
CA PHE A 171 10.52 -2.55 -6.49
C PHE A 171 9.48 -2.08 -5.46
N ALA A 172 9.50 -0.78 -5.17
CA ALA A 172 8.49 -0.08 -4.40
C ALA A 172 8.27 1.30 -5.01
N PHE A 173 7.02 1.74 -5.04
CA PHE A 173 6.68 3.08 -5.52
C PHE A 173 7.25 4.17 -4.59
N PRO A 174 7.51 5.38 -5.10
CA PRO A 174 7.99 6.49 -4.28
C PRO A 174 7.11 6.78 -3.06
N GLU A 175 5.79 6.69 -3.21
CA GLU A 175 4.81 6.87 -2.15
C GLU A 175 4.91 5.77 -1.09
N GLU A 176 5.14 4.52 -1.49
CA GLU A 176 5.34 3.41 -0.55
C GLU A 176 6.64 3.56 0.24
N LYS A 177 7.72 4.00 -0.41
CA LYS A 177 8.98 4.32 0.27
C LYS A 177 8.80 5.45 1.28
N LYS A 178 8.02 6.47 0.90
CA LYS A 178 7.67 7.59 1.78
C LYS A 178 6.91 7.11 3.02
N LEU A 179 5.97 6.17 2.89
CA LEU A 179 5.27 5.59 4.04
C LEU A 179 6.24 4.97 5.06
N LEU A 180 7.21 4.17 4.59
CA LEU A 180 8.22 3.57 5.46
C LEU A 180 9.12 4.63 6.12
N GLN A 181 9.54 5.64 5.35
CA GLN A 181 10.34 6.73 5.88
C GLN A 181 9.60 7.53 6.97
N GLU A 182 8.31 7.83 6.76
CA GLU A 182 7.48 8.53 7.74
C GLU A 182 7.29 7.70 9.02
N ALA A 183 7.10 6.39 8.90
CA ALA A 183 7.00 5.49 10.06
C ALA A 183 8.28 5.55 10.91
N LEU A 184 9.45 5.46 10.28
CA LEU A 184 10.75 5.51 10.96
C LEU A 184 11.01 6.87 11.64
N GLN A 185 10.61 7.98 10.99
CA GLN A 185 10.74 9.32 11.57
C GLN A 185 9.83 9.52 12.79
N LYS A 186 8.58 9.03 12.73
CA LYS A 186 7.63 9.09 13.85
C LYS A 186 8.18 8.34 15.06
N GLN A 187 8.76 7.16 14.85
CA GLN A 187 9.34 6.37 15.93
C GLN A 187 10.58 7.03 16.55
N SER A 188 11.47 7.59 15.74
CA SER A 188 12.65 8.31 16.24
C SER A 188 12.25 9.51 17.11
N SER A 189 11.16 10.19 16.73
CA SER A 189 10.61 11.32 17.48
C SER A 189 9.94 10.90 18.79
N SER A 190 9.26 9.75 18.83
CA SER A 190 8.63 9.23 20.04
C SER A 190 9.65 8.75 21.07
N MET A 191 10.76 8.12 20.64
CA MET A 191 11.85 7.71 21.53
C MET A 191 12.54 8.91 22.19
N SER A 192 12.69 10.00 21.44
CA SER A 192 13.29 11.26 21.95
C SER A 192 12.40 12.02 22.94
N ALA A 193 11.10 11.71 23.00
CA ALA A 193 10.13 12.37 23.86
C ALA A 193 9.90 11.68 25.21
N THR A 194 10.67 10.64 25.54
CA THR A 194 10.56 9.95 26.85
C THR A 194 11.05 10.87 27.97
N PRO A 195 10.20 11.32 28.91
CA PRO A 195 10.63 12.19 30.00
C PRO A 195 11.51 11.41 30.97
N ALA A 196 12.68 11.99 31.32
CA ALA A 196 13.56 11.45 32.35
C ALA A 196 12.78 11.21 33.66
N PRO A 197 13.03 10.10 34.38
CA PRO A 197 12.35 9.84 35.64
C PRO A 197 12.66 10.99 36.61
N SER A 198 11.62 11.61 37.15
CA SER A 198 11.74 12.64 38.17
C SER A 198 12.56 12.11 39.35
N PRO A 199 13.51 12.86 39.91
CA PRO A 199 14.30 12.38 41.02
C PRO A 199 13.37 12.19 42.21
N THR A 200 13.26 10.94 42.67
CA THR A 200 12.66 10.60 43.96
C THR A 200 13.42 11.37 45.03
N ILE A 201 12.79 12.39 45.62
CA ILE A 201 13.30 13.06 46.81
C ILE A 201 13.20 12.06 47.96
N SER A 202 14.26 11.27 48.13
CA SER A 202 14.40 10.32 49.21
C SER A 202 14.75 11.07 50.49
N ALA A 203 13.86 10.97 51.46
CA ALA A 203 14.00 11.53 52.80
C ALA A 203 15.26 11.02 53.52
N SER A 204 15.87 11.89 54.35
CA SER A 204 16.56 11.46 55.56
C SER A 204 16.68 12.60 56.59
N PRO A 205 16.78 12.27 57.89
CA PRO A 205 16.26 13.08 59.00
C PRO A 205 17.38 13.52 59.96
N PRO A 206 17.13 13.65 61.27
CA PRO A 206 16.94 14.88 62.03
C PRO A 206 18.18 15.28 62.85
N ASN A 207 18.34 16.56 63.24
CA ASN A 207 19.07 16.90 64.46
C ASN A 207 18.92 18.38 64.90
N PRO A 208 19.37 18.79 66.09
CA PRO A 208 18.53 18.91 67.28
C PRO A 208 18.48 20.35 67.81
N SER A 209 17.59 20.60 68.77
CA SER A 209 17.63 21.80 69.62
C SER A 209 19.01 21.99 70.26
N PRO A 210 19.39 23.23 70.58
CA PRO A 210 19.42 23.54 72.02
C PRO A 210 19.10 25.00 72.40
N HIS A 211 18.64 25.11 73.66
CA HIS A 211 18.61 26.25 74.61
C HIS A 211 17.68 27.45 74.38
#